data_AF-L1IV99-F1
#
_entry.id   AF-L1IV99-F1
#
_cell.length_a   1.000
_cell.length_b   1.000
_cell.length_c   1.000
_cell.angle_alpha   90.00
_cell.angle_beta   90.00
_cell.angle_gamma   90.00
#
_symmetry.space_group_name_H-M   'P 1'
#
loop_
_entity.id
_entity.type
_entity.pdbx_description
1 polymer ?
#
loop_
_entity_poly.entity_id
_entity_poly.type
_entity_poly.pdbx_seq_one_letter_code
_entity_poly.pdbx_strand_id
1 'polypeptide(L)'
;MEVLLGKDVTPTVGQRVKMASQFKDKGQGTVIAVHANGGYCSVRWDNGQEEKVVFTGQRGDYFLVLDGDSGPMSTQDTGDDSASSANLHKQLLAQEVVKALRQAQIEIARLEAQKAEVIAQANAQKAVLAKEVKSLRAELERLGPNRNGAMSGDNVPTEDLVDSLQRRKEFEENFTRTLRDLRKELENTSIKSLSSKGQVSLGIRSLLQLSNERIEKVMEEAAQVPVEERLHIESLRLLMENAKLRKCLNEYSEGLLQHTLVKADQVNGQTTRNSSSFFGLI
;
A
#
# COMPACT_ATOMS: atom_id res chain seq x y z
N MET A 1 -14.28 40.61 2.26
CA MET A 1 -13.90 39.25 2.65
C MET A 1 -13.90 38.44 1.37
N GLU A 2 -12.76 37.88 0.95
CA GLU A 2 -12.68 37.06 -0.28
C GLU A 2 -13.38 35.72 -0.02
N VAL A 3 -14.27 35.30 -0.94
CA VAL A 3 -14.97 34.01 -0.86
C VAL A 3 -14.13 32.96 -1.57
N LEU A 4 -13.59 32.00 -0.81
CA LEU A 4 -12.66 31.00 -1.31
C LEU A 4 -13.40 29.80 -1.91
N LEU A 5 -13.09 29.49 -3.17
CA LEU A 5 -13.62 28.32 -3.86
C LEU A 5 -13.08 27.04 -3.21
N GLY A 6 -13.95 26.07 -2.94
CA GLY A 6 -13.64 24.80 -2.28
C GLY A 6 -13.68 24.85 -0.75
N LYS A 7 -13.50 26.02 -0.14
CA LYS A 7 -13.66 26.22 1.31
C LYS A 7 -15.03 26.79 1.67
N ASP A 8 -15.39 27.91 1.04
CA ASP A 8 -16.61 28.66 1.37
C ASP A 8 -17.73 28.34 0.37
N VAL A 9 -17.38 28.04 -0.89
CA VAL A 9 -18.34 27.73 -1.96
C VAL A 9 -17.88 26.51 -2.76
N THR A 10 -18.80 25.58 -3.04
CA THR A 10 -18.52 24.41 -3.89
C THR A 10 -18.27 24.87 -5.34
N PRO A 11 -17.16 24.46 -5.97
CA PRO A 11 -16.88 24.82 -7.36
C PRO A 11 -17.93 24.22 -8.30
N THR A 12 -18.45 25.03 -9.22
CA THR A 12 -19.34 24.61 -10.31
C THR A 12 -18.83 25.09 -11.66
N VAL A 13 -19.10 24.30 -12.70
CA VAL A 13 -18.74 24.66 -14.08
C VAL A 13 -19.48 25.94 -14.48
N GLY A 14 -18.78 26.87 -15.12
CA GLY A 14 -19.28 28.19 -15.50
C GLY A 14 -19.02 29.29 -14.48
N GLN A 15 -18.55 28.98 -13.27
CA GLN A 15 -18.22 30.00 -12.27
C GLN A 15 -17.03 30.86 -12.71
N ARG A 16 -17.17 32.17 -12.51
CA ARG A 16 -16.10 33.15 -12.68
C ARG A 16 -15.23 33.19 -11.43
N VAL A 17 -13.94 33.01 -11.65
CA VAL A 17 -12.94 32.92 -10.59
C VAL A 17 -11.74 33.81 -10.91
N LYS A 18 -11.03 34.23 -9.88
CA LYS A 18 -9.72 34.87 -9.97
C LYS A 18 -8.77 34.26 -8.94
N MET A 19 -7.48 34.49 -9.11
CA MET A 19 -6.50 34.08 -8.12
C MET A 19 -6.69 34.87 -6.82
N ALA A 20 -6.52 34.22 -5.67
CA ALA A 20 -6.48 34.92 -4.39
C ALA A 20 -5.33 35.95 -4.40
N SER A 21 -5.56 37.06 -3.70
CA SER A 21 -4.65 38.23 -3.66
C SER A 21 -3.19 37.92 -3.29
N GLN A 22 -2.94 36.79 -2.63
CA GLN A 22 -1.61 36.32 -2.23
C GLN A 22 -0.80 35.60 -3.34
N PHE A 23 -1.39 35.36 -4.52
CA PHE A 23 -0.71 34.75 -5.68
C PHE A 23 -0.53 35.76 -6.82
N LYS A 24 0.32 35.40 -7.78
CA LYS A 24 0.48 36.17 -9.01
C LYS A 24 -0.87 36.24 -9.73
N ASP A 25 -1.32 37.47 -9.98
CA ASP A 25 -2.54 37.73 -10.73
C ASP A 25 -2.45 37.13 -12.15
N LYS A 26 -3.48 36.38 -12.52
CA LYS A 26 -3.65 35.79 -13.85
C LYS A 26 -4.87 36.35 -14.58
N GLY A 27 -5.49 37.38 -14.02
CA GLY A 27 -6.78 37.89 -14.46
C GLY A 27 -7.91 36.98 -14.00
N GLN A 28 -9.03 37.10 -14.71
CA GLN A 28 -10.22 36.31 -14.45
C GLN A 28 -10.23 35.05 -15.32
N GLY A 29 -10.91 34.02 -14.84
CA GLY A 29 -11.08 32.77 -15.55
C GLY A 29 -12.44 32.14 -15.26
N THR A 30 -12.76 31.11 -16.03
CA THR A 30 -14.01 30.37 -15.91
C THR A 30 -13.69 28.91 -15.59
N VAL A 31 -14.36 28.36 -14.59
CA VAL A 31 -14.26 26.92 -14.26
C VAL A 31 -14.89 26.12 -15.39
N ILE A 32 -14.10 25.32 -16.10
CA ILE A 32 -14.56 24.50 -17.23
C ILE A 32 -14.81 23.04 -16.85
N ALA A 33 -14.19 22.55 -15.78
CA ALA A 33 -14.39 21.19 -15.27
C ALA A 33 -14.09 21.10 -13.77
N VAL A 34 -14.87 20.29 -13.04
CA VAL A 34 -14.66 20.01 -11.62
C VAL A 34 -14.40 18.51 -11.45
N HIS A 35 -13.23 18.15 -10.92
CA HIS A 35 -12.81 16.75 -10.82
C HIS A 35 -13.05 16.22 -9.40
N ALA A 36 -14.20 15.56 -9.20
CA ALA A 36 -14.70 15.12 -7.89
C ALA A 36 -13.74 14.21 -7.10
N ASN A 37 -12.88 13.45 -7.79
CA ASN A 37 -11.91 12.55 -7.17
C ASN A 37 -10.53 13.18 -6.92
N GLY A 38 -10.27 14.38 -7.47
CA GLY A 38 -8.93 14.98 -7.48
C GLY A 38 -8.75 16.19 -6.57
N GLY A 39 -9.82 16.77 -6.02
CA GLY A 39 -9.72 18.01 -5.25
C GLY A 39 -9.25 19.22 -6.08
N TYR A 40 -9.39 19.16 -7.40
CA TYR A 40 -8.98 20.21 -8.32
C TYR A 40 -10.04 20.51 -9.38
N CYS A 41 -9.99 21.70 -9.95
CA CYS A 41 -10.80 22.14 -11.08
C CYS A 41 -9.91 22.60 -12.23
N SER A 42 -10.40 22.48 -13.46
CA SER A 42 -9.76 23.09 -14.63
C SER A 42 -10.36 24.48 -14.83
N VAL A 43 -9.52 25.50 -14.95
CA VAL A 43 -9.91 26.89 -15.20
C VAL A 43 -9.36 27.31 -16.56
N ARG A 44 -10.22 27.91 -17.39
CA ARG A 44 -9.80 28.62 -18.60
C ARG A 44 -9.74 30.10 -18.30
N TRP A 45 -8.54 30.67 -18.29
CA TRP A 45 -8.29 32.08 -18.09
C TRP A 45 -8.72 32.89 -19.32
N ASP A 46 -9.07 34.16 -19.13
CA ASP A 46 -9.50 35.04 -20.24
C ASP A 46 -8.40 35.29 -21.27
N ASN A 47 -7.14 35.07 -20.91
CA ASN A 47 -6.01 35.08 -21.83
C ASN A 47 -5.92 33.82 -22.73
N GLY A 48 -6.89 32.89 -22.61
CA GLY A 48 -6.98 31.65 -23.38
C GLY A 48 -6.20 30.47 -22.80
N GLN A 49 -5.46 30.64 -21.71
CA GLN A 49 -4.71 29.55 -21.08
C GLN A 49 -5.62 28.67 -20.22
N GLU A 50 -5.41 27.36 -20.29
CA GLU A 50 -6.08 26.39 -19.42
C GLU A 50 -5.12 25.86 -18.36
N GLU A 51 -5.56 25.88 -17.10
CA GLU A 51 -4.77 25.38 -15.98
C GLU A 51 -5.59 24.51 -15.05
N LYS A 52 -4.91 23.55 -14.41
CA LYS A 52 -5.47 22.74 -13.33
C LYS A 52 -5.14 23.42 -12.01
N VAL A 53 -6.17 23.70 -11.21
CA VAL A 53 -6.06 24.44 -9.96
C VAL A 53 -6.64 23.60 -8.83
N VAL A 54 -5.81 23.31 -7.82
CA VAL A 54 -6.17 22.51 -6.64
C VAL A 54 -6.76 23.43 -5.58
N PHE A 55 -7.96 23.15 -5.08
CA PHE A 55 -8.65 24.02 -4.11
C PHE A 55 -8.52 23.54 -2.66
N THR A 56 -7.71 22.51 -2.38
CA THR A 56 -7.60 21.87 -1.06
C THR A 56 -6.62 22.56 -0.10
N GLY A 57 -5.83 23.53 -0.57
CA GLY A 57 -4.94 24.34 0.29
C GLY A 57 -3.84 23.54 1.01
N GLN A 58 -3.43 22.38 0.51
CA GLN A 58 -2.38 21.57 1.13
C GLN A 58 -1.05 21.80 0.41
N ARG A 59 -0.10 22.45 1.09
CA ARG A 59 1.30 22.65 0.64
C ARG A 59 1.46 23.38 -0.71
N GLY A 60 1.22 24.70 -0.70
CA GLY A 60 1.60 25.58 -1.82
C GLY A 60 0.59 25.66 -2.97
N ASP A 61 -0.60 25.08 -2.77
CA ASP A 61 -1.72 25.13 -3.71
C ASP A 61 -2.30 26.53 -3.87
N TYR A 62 -2.80 26.83 -5.07
CA TYR A 62 -3.46 28.07 -5.43
C TYR A 62 -4.87 28.16 -4.85
N PHE A 63 -5.21 29.29 -4.23
CA PHE A 63 -6.59 29.56 -3.81
C PHE A 63 -7.31 30.35 -4.91
N LEU A 64 -8.50 29.88 -5.31
CA LEU A 64 -9.40 30.62 -6.21
C LEU A 64 -10.43 31.40 -5.40
N VAL A 65 -10.74 32.61 -5.85
CA VAL A 65 -11.74 33.50 -5.25
C VAL A 65 -12.84 33.78 -6.26
N LEU A 66 -14.10 33.84 -5.81
CA LEU A 66 -15.21 34.23 -6.67
C LEU A 66 -15.06 35.68 -7.12
N ASP A 67 -15.28 35.92 -8.41
CA ASP A 67 -15.29 37.27 -8.95
C ASP A 67 -16.67 37.91 -8.71
N GLY A 68 -16.71 38.83 -7.73
CA GLY A 68 -17.94 39.39 -7.17
C GLY A 68 -18.76 40.28 -8.09
N ASP A 69 -18.33 40.48 -9.33
CA ASP A 69 -18.99 41.35 -10.32
C ASP A 69 -19.78 40.57 -11.39
N SER A 70 -19.84 39.24 -11.26
CA SER A 70 -20.62 38.40 -12.16
C SER A 70 -22.09 38.34 -11.72
N GLY A 71 -22.90 39.27 -12.25
CA GLY A 71 -24.35 39.13 -12.23
C GLY A 71 -24.77 37.77 -12.80
N PRO A 72 -25.91 37.20 -12.37
CA PRO A 72 -26.34 35.87 -12.78
C PRO A 72 -26.43 35.80 -14.31
N MET A 73 -25.47 35.15 -14.95
CA MET A 73 -25.57 34.81 -16.37
C MET A 73 -26.79 33.93 -16.51
N SER A 74 -27.81 34.47 -17.18
CA SER A 74 -28.99 33.75 -17.67
C SER A 74 -28.52 32.46 -18.32
N THR A 75 -28.66 31.33 -17.62
CA THR A 75 -28.49 29.99 -18.15
C THR A 75 -29.53 29.80 -19.24
N GLN A 76 -29.13 30.04 -20.49
CA GLN A 76 -29.87 29.58 -21.66
C GLN A 76 -29.92 28.07 -21.58
N ASP A 77 -31.15 27.57 -21.47
CA ASP A 77 -31.52 26.17 -21.41
C ASP A 77 -31.19 25.51 -22.75
N THR A 78 -29.95 25.02 -22.90
CA THR A 78 -29.56 24.18 -24.04
C THR A 78 -30.06 22.76 -23.75
N GLY A 79 -31.31 22.51 -24.14
CA GLY A 79 -31.92 21.19 -24.09
C GLY A 79 -31.16 20.14 -24.90
N ASP A 80 -31.16 18.93 -24.35
CA ASP A 80 -30.98 17.61 -24.98
C ASP A 80 -29.60 17.08 -25.45
N ASP A 81 -28.52 17.86 -25.49
CA ASP A 81 -27.20 17.29 -25.89
C ASP A 81 -26.42 16.59 -24.74
N SER A 82 -26.90 16.68 -23.49
CA SER A 82 -26.19 16.15 -22.31
C SER A 82 -26.10 14.62 -22.28
N ALA A 83 -27.11 13.93 -22.83
CA ALA A 83 -27.16 12.47 -22.88
C ALA A 83 -26.09 11.87 -23.82
N SER A 84 -25.80 12.56 -24.94
CA SER A 84 -24.78 12.14 -25.90
C SER A 84 -23.37 12.24 -25.31
N SER A 85 -23.08 13.37 -24.63
CA SER A 85 -21.79 13.59 -23.96
C SER A 85 -21.52 12.58 -22.83
N ALA A 86 -22.55 12.27 -22.03
CA ALA A 86 -22.43 11.28 -20.95
C ALA A 86 -22.13 9.85 -21.48
N ASN A 87 -22.71 9.48 -22.62
CA ASN A 87 -22.46 8.17 -23.23
C ASN A 87 -21.04 8.07 -23.82
N LEU A 88 -20.54 9.14 -24.45
CA LEU A 88 -19.16 9.19 -24.94
C LEU A 88 -18.14 9.07 -23.80
N HIS A 89 -18.38 9.76 -22.68
CA HIS A 89 -17.50 9.68 -21.52
C HIS A 89 -17.47 8.28 -20.90
N LYS A 90 -18.63 7.62 -20.78
CA LYS A 90 -18.70 6.22 -20.34
C LYS A 90 -17.94 5.27 -21.26
N GLN A 91 -18.01 5.49 -22.57
CA GLN A 91 -17.30 4.68 -23.56
C GLN A 91 -15.77 4.86 -23.45
N LEU A 92 -15.30 6.10 -23.26
CA LEU A 92 -13.88 6.39 -23.04
C LEU A 92 -13.36 5.75 -21.75
N LEU A 93 -14.10 5.86 -20.64
CA LEU A 93 -13.74 5.22 -19.38
C LEU A 93 -13.67 3.70 -19.53
N ALA A 94 -14.64 3.08 -20.21
CA ALA A 94 -14.61 1.64 -20.47
C ALA A 94 -13.38 1.23 -21.29
N GLN A 95 -13.00 2.03 -22.30
CA GLN A 95 -11.81 1.79 -23.09
C GLN A 95 -10.51 1.91 -22.26
N GLU A 96 -10.42 2.91 -21.39
CA GLU A 96 -9.28 3.07 -20.48
C GLU A 96 -9.17 1.91 -19.49
N VAL A 97 -10.30 1.44 -18.93
CA VAL A 97 -10.33 0.27 -18.04
C VAL A 97 -9.86 -0.99 -18.76
N VAL A 98 -10.31 -1.22 -20.00
CA VAL A 98 -9.86 -2.38 -20.81
C VAL A 98 -8.36 -2.29 -21.10
N LYS A 99 -7.84 -1.09 -21.40
CA LYS A 99 -6.40 -0.88 -21.63
C LYS A 99 -5.58 -1.15 -20.37
N ALA A 100 -6.03 -0.65 -19.22
CA ALA A 100 -5.39 -0.88 -17.93
C ALA A 100 -5.40 -2.38 -17.57
N LEU A 101 -6.52 -3.07 -17.79
CA LEU A 101 -6.65 -4.50 -17.52
C LEU A 101 -5.71 -5.33 -18.40
N ARG A 102 -5.59 -4.99 -19.69
CA ARG A 102 -4.64 -5.65 -20.60
C ARG A 102 -3.18 -5.42 -20.17
N GLN A 103 -2.85 -4.21 -19.73
CA GLN A 103 -1.51 -3.91 -19.22
C GLN A 103 -1.20 -4.69 -17.94
N ALA A 104 -2.16 -4.78 -17.02
CA ALA A 104 -2.01 -5.58 -15.81
C ALA A 104 -1.81 -7.07 -16.12
N GLN A 105 -2.53 -7.63 -17.10
CA GLN A 105 -2.36 -9.03 -17.53
C GLN A 105 -0.97 -9.30 -18.12
N ILE A 106 -0.43 -8.38 -18.92
CA ILE A 106 0.93 -8.48 -19.47
C ILE A 106 1.96 -8.47 -18.34
N GLU A 107 1.79 -7.58 -17.36
CA GLU A 107 2.72 -7.48 -16.23
C GLU A 107 2.66 -8.72 -15.32
N ILE A 108 1.46 -9.27 -15.08
CA ILE A 108 1.29 -10.54 -14.35
C ILE A 108 2.05 -11.67 -15.07
N ALA A 109 1.85 -11.82 -16.38
CA ALA A 109 2.54 -12.86 -17.16
C ALA A 109 4.08 -12.69 -17.12
N ARG A 110 4.56 -11.43 -17.18
CA ARG A 110 5.99 -11.11 -17.04
C ARG A 110 6.54 -11.53 -15.68
N LEU A 111 5.83 -11.19 -14.60
CA LEU A 111 6.23 -11.54 -13.24
C LEU A 111 6.19 -13.05 -13.00
N GLU A 112 5.23 -13.77 -13.57
CA GLU A 112 5.17 -15.23 -13.50
C GLU A 112 6.35 -15.89 -14.22
N ALA A 113 6.73 -15.38 -15.40
CA ALA A 113 7.92 -15.86 -16.11
C ALA A 113 9.21 -15.62 -15.32
N GLN A 114 9.37 -14.42 -14.74
CA GLN A 114 10.52 -14.10 -13.88
C GLN A 114 10.58 -14.99 -12.64
N LYS A 115 9.43 -15.25 -11.99
CA LYS A 115 9.35 -16.18 -10.85
C LYS A 115 9.79 -17.59 -11.24
N ALA A 116 9.36 -18.09 -12.40
CA ALA A 116 9.73 -19.42 -12.88
C ALA A 116 11.25 -19.52 -13.15
N GLU A 117 11.85 -18.48 -13.73
CA GLU A 117 13.29 -18.40 -13.98
C GLU A 117 14.10 -18.43 -12.67
N VAL A 118 13.73 -17.63 -11.68
CA VAL A 118 14.40 -17.59 -10.37
C VAL A 118 14.31 -18.96 -9.68
N ILE A 119 13.17 -19.65 -9.75
CA ILE A 119 13.02 -21.01 -9.22
C ILE A 119 13.94 -21.99 -9.94
N ALA A 120 14.06 -21.90 -11.27
CA ALA A 120 14.95 -22.76 -12.04
C ALA A 120 16.43 -22.53 -11.66
N GLN A 121 16.86 -21.28 -11.54
CA GLN A 121 18.21 -20.92 -11.12
C GLN A 121 18.53 -21.42 -9.69
N ALA A 122 17.61 -21.24 -8.75
CA ALA A 122 17.79 -21.72 -7.37
C ALA A 122 17.89 -23.25 -7.31
N ASN A 123 17.09 -23.97 -8.11
CA ASN A 123 17.17 -25.44 -8.20
C ASN A 123 18.49 -25.90 -8.83
N ALA A 124 19.00 -25.19 -9.84
CA ALA A 124 20.29 -25.49 -10.45
C ALA A 124 21.44 -25.30 -9.44
N GLN A 125 21.45 -24.19 -8.69
CA GLN A 125 22.45 -23.93 -7.64
C GLN A 125 22.38 -24.99 -6.52
N LYS A 126 21.18 -25.36 -6.07
CA LYS A 126 20.97 -26.44 -5.09
C LYS A 126 21.58 -27.77 -5.57
N ALA A 127 21.44 -28.09 -6.86
CA ALA A 127 22.02 -29.31 -7.44
C ALA A 127 23.56 -29.27 -7.49
N VAL A 128 24.17 -28.11 -7.76
CA VAL A 128 25.63 -27.92 -7.70
C VAL A 128 26.15 -28.11 -6.28
N LEU A 129 25.56 -27.42 -5.30
CA LEU A 129 25.95 -27.54 -3.89
C LEU A 129 25.78 -28.97 -3.36
N ALA A 130 24.72 -29.67 -3.76
CA ALA A 130 24.52 -31.08 -3.38
C ALA A 130 25.64 -31.99 -3.92
N LYS A 131 26.17 -31.72 -5.12
CA LYS A 131 27.32 -32.46 -5.67
C LYS A 131 28.61 -32.14 -4.91
N GLU A 132 28.85 -30.87 -4.58
CA GLU A 132 30.01 -30.44 -3.79
C GLU A 132 30.01 -31.08 -2.40
N VAL A 133 28.88 -31.03 -1.68
CA VAL A 133 28.73 -31.69 -0.37
C VAL A 133 28.99 -33.18 -0.46
N LYS A 134 28.49 -33.85 -1.51
CA LYS A 134 28.76 -35.28 -1.73
C LYS A 134 30.24 -35.54 -1.99
N SER A 135 30.91 -34.69 -2.77
CA SER A 135 32.34 -34.78 -3.06
C SER A 135 33.18 -34.59 -1.80
N LEU A 136 32.89 -33.57 -0.99
CA LEU A 136 33.59 -33.28 0.26
C LEU A 136 33.39 -34.41 1.29
N ARG A 137 32.18 -34.98 1.38
CA ARG A 137 31.94 -36.16 2.23
C ARG A 137 32.78 -37.36 1.79
N ALA A 138 32.86 -37.62 0.49
CA ALA A 138 33.69 -38.71 -0.04
C ALA A 138 35.20 -38.46 0.20
N GLU A 139 35.64 -37.19 0.11
CA GLU A 139 37.03 -36.82 0.41
C GLU A 139 37.36 -36.99 1.90
N LEU A 140 36.47 -36.57 2.80
CA LEU A 140 36.61 -36.80 4.25
C LEU A 140 36.64 -38.29 4.60
N GLU A 141 35.78 -39.10 3.97
CA GLU A 141 35.77 -40.55 4.14
C GLU A 141 37.06 -41.20 3.63
N ARG A 142 37.60 -40.73 2.49
CA ARG A 142 38.90 -41.16 1.96
C ARG A 142 40.06 -40.78 2.87
N LEU A 143 40.00 -39.60 3.50
CA LEU A 143 41.02 -39.15 4.44
C LEU A 143 40.99 -39.96 5.75
N GLY A 144 39.82 -40.43 6.17
CA GLY A 144 39.62 -41.51 7.13
C GLY A 144 40.29 -41.36 8.52
N PRO A 145 39.92 -42.21 9.49
CA PRO A 145 40.48 -42.21 10.85
C PRO A 145 41.91 -42.79 10.94
N ASN A 146 42.58 -43.07 9.82
CA ASN A 146 43.92 -43.68 9.81
C ASN A 146 45.06 -42.74 10.24
N ARG A 147 44.71 -41.60 10.85
CA ARG A 147 45.63 -40.67 11.52
C ARG A 147 45.99 -41.10 12.96
N ASN A 148 45.58 -42.30 13.39
CA ASN A 148 45.94 -42.87 14.71
C ASN A 148 47.41 -43.35 14.83
N GLY A 149 48.27 -43.08 13.85
CA GLY A 149 49.60 -43.70 13.80
C GLY A 149 50.81 -42.85 14.22
N ALA A 150 50.81 -41.53 14.07
CA ALA A 150 52.05 -40.76 14.26
C ALA A 150 51.85 -39.25 14.34
N MET A 151 51.30 -38.74 15.44
CA MET A 151 51.59 -37.39 15.96
C MET A 151 51.21 -37.35 17.45
N SER A 152 51.96 -38.10 18.27
CA SER A 152 52.07 -37.77 19.70
C SER A 152 52.86 -36.47 19.79
N GLY A 153 52.15 -35.37 20.01
CA GLY A 153 52.73 -34.03 20.04
C GLY A 153 51.69 -32.98 20.39
N ASP A 154 51.07 -33.16 21.54
CA ASP A 154 50.81 -32.08 22.49
C ASP A 154 50.16 -30.80 21.93
N ASN A 155 48.84 -30.87 21.75
CA ASN A 155 47.89 -29.87 22.23
C ASN A 155 46.50 -30.33 21.76
N VAL A 156 45.65 -30.72 22.71
CA VAL A 156 44.31 -31.24 22.49
C VAL A 156 43.29 -30.10 22.71
N PRO A 157 42.89 -29.34 21.68
CA PRO A 157 41.69 -28.51 21.69
C PRO A 157 40.50 -29.23 21.02
N THR A 158 40.48 -30.57 21.00
CA THR A 158 39.41 -31.32 20.33
C THR A 158 38.11 -31.37 21.12
N GLU A 159 38.16 -31.39 22.45
CA GLU A 159 36.95 -31.37 23.28
C GLU A 159 36.26 -29.99 23.22
N ASP A 160 37.01 -28.91 23.42
CA ASP A 160 36.49 -27.54 23.31
C ASP A 160 35.90 -27.23 21.93
N LEU A 161 36.54 -27.74 20.86
CA LEU A 161 36.04 -27.57 19.50
C LEU A 161 34.73 -28.34 19.28
N VAL A 162 34.65 -29.58 19.75
CA VAL A 162 33.43 -30.40 19.65
C VAL A 162 32.28 -29.73 20.41
N ASP A 163 32.53 -29.26 21.62
CA ASP A 163 31.55 -28.53 22.42
C ASP A 163 31.11 -27.23 21.74
N SER A 164 32.04 -26.49 21.13
CA SER A 164 31.71 -25.26 20.40
C SER A 164 30.83 -25.53 19.17
N LEU A 165 31.10 -26.61 18.42
CA LEU A 165 30.31 -27.01 17.26
C LEU A 165 28.92 -27.48 17.67
N GLN A 166 28.83 -28.22 18.78
CA GLN A 166 27.56 -28.68 19.32
C GLN A 166 26.70 -27.50 19.80
N ARG A 167 27.27 -26.53 20.53
CA ARG A 167 26.56 -25.30 20.94
C ARG A 167 26.06 -24.50 19.74
N ARG A 168 26.90 -24.34 18.71
CA ARG A 168 26.49 -23.65 17.47
C ARG A 168 25.33 -24.37 16.79
N LYS A 169 25.38 -25.71 16.71
CA LYS A 169 24.29 -26.50 16.12
C LYS A 169 22.98 -26.34 16.89
N GLU A 170 23.04 -26.38 18.22
CA GLU A 170 21.87 -26.15 19.08
C GLU A 170 21.31 -24.74 18.91
N PHE A 171 22.18 -23.73 18.80
CA PHE A 171 21.80 -22.37 18.49
C PHE A 171 21.06 -22.27 17.15
N GLU A 172 21.62 -22.83 16.08
CA GLU A 172 21.01 -22.84 14.72
C GLU A 172 19.63 -23.50 14.70
N GLU A 173 19.49 -24.65 15.37
CA GLU A 173 18.21 -25.36 15.47
C GLU A 173 17.17 -24.55 16.25
N ASN A 174 17.59 -23.87 17.33
CA ASN A 174 16.72 -23.00 18.11
C ASN A 174 16.33 -21.74 17.32
N PHE A 175 17.29 -21.09 16.65
CA PHE A 175 17.05 -19.92 15.81
C PHE A 175 16.05 -20.22 14.71
N THR A 176 16.27 -21.30 13.94
CA THR A 176 15.38 -21.69 12.85
C THR A 176 13.98 -22.09 13.31
N ARG A 177 13.86 -22.67 14.52
CA ARG A 177 12.57 -22.95 15.15
C ARG A 177 11.83 -21.67 15.51
N THR A 178 12.48 -20.76 16.25
CA THR A 178 11.90 -19.47 16.64
C THR A 178 11.48 -18.65 15.41
N LEU A 179 12.30 -18.60 14.36
CA LEU A 179 11.98 -17.90 13.12
C LEU A 179 10.73 -18.49 12.44
N ARG A 180 10.57 -19.82 12.46
CA ARG A 180 9.40 -20.50 11.91
C ARG A 180 8.14 -20.19 12.71
N ASP A 181 8.25 -20.16 14.03
CA ASP A 181 7.13 -19.87 14.92
C ASP A 181 6.67 -18.41 14.75
N LEU A 182 7.58 -17.44 14.75
CA LEU A 182 7.28 -16.03 14.48
C LEU A 182 6.63 -15.83 13.10
N ARG A 183 7.12 -16.53 12.07
CA ARG A 183 6.50 -16.51 10.74
C ARG A 183 5.06 -17.03 10.78
N LYS A 184 4.81 -18.14 11.47
CA LYS A 184 3.48 -18.72 11.62
C LYS A 184 2.55 -17.80 12.40
N GLU A 185 3.05 -17.13 13.44
CA GLU A 185 2.31 -16.10 14.16
C GLU A 185 1.95 -14.92 13.25
N LEU A 186 2.89 -14.46 12.43
CA LEU A 186 2.62 -13.41 11.44
C LEU A 186 1.57 -13.85 10.41
N GLU A 187 1.59 -15.09 9.94
CA GLU A 187 0.55 -15.65 9.05
C GLU A 187 -0.84 -15.65 9.73
N ASN A 188 -0.88 -15.90 11.03
CA ASN A 188 -2.09 -15.90 11.84
C ASN A 188 -2.66 -14.50 12.16
N THR A 189 -1.97 -13.40 11.80
CA THR A 189 -2.52 -12.04 11.92
C THR A 189 -3.48 -11.69 10.79
N SER A 190 -3.51 -12.50 9.72
CA SER A 190 -4.42 -12.26 8.59
C SER A 190 -5.89 -12.21 9.03
N ILE A 191 -6.64 -11.25 8.49
CA ILE A 191 -8.07 -11.04 8.78
C ILE A 191 -8.88 -12.33 8.57
N LYS A 192 -8.54 -13.12 7.55
CA LYS A 192 -9.16 -14.42 7.29
C LYS A 192 -8.98 -15.40 8.46
N SER A 193 -7.80 -15.42 9.07
CA SER A 193 -7.49 -16.27 10.23
C SER A 193 -8.12 -15.75 11.52
N LEU A 194 -8.28 -14.42 11.65
CA LEU A 194 -8.97 -13.81 12.79
C LEU A 194 -10.49 -14.05 12.73
N SER A 195 -11.09 -13.87 11.56
CA SER A 195 -12.54 -14.04 11.35
C SER A 195 -13.00 -15.49 11.46
N SER A 196 -12.20 -16.45 10.98
CA SER A 196 -12.55 -17.88 10.99
C SER A 196 -12.57 -18.52 12.39
N LYS A 197 -11.99 -17.88 13.41
CA LYS A 197 -11.92 -18.42 14.77
C LYS A 197 -13.19 -18.22 15.60
N GLY A 198 -14.27 -17.70 15.02
CA GLY A 198 -15.59 -17.64 15.66
C GLY A 198 -15.70 -16.76 16.90
N GLN A 199 -14.64 -16.01 17.25
CA GLN A 199 -14.66 -15.07 18.37
C GLN A 199 -15.33 -13.76 17.96
N VAL A 200 -16.66 -13.71 18.11
CA VAL A 200 -17.50 -12.51 18.03
C VAL A 200 -17.50 -11.87 16.63
N SER A 201 -18.65 -11.36 16.17
CA SER A 201 -18.72 -10.55 14.95
C SER A 201 -18.06 -9.19 15.19
N LEU A 202 -16.73 -9.18 15.31
CA LEU A 202 -15.96 -7.96 15.35
C LEU A 202 -16.15 -7.22 14.02
N GLY A 203 -16.39 -5.92 14.10
CA GLY A 203 -16.37 -5.08 12.91
C GLY A 203 -14.99 -5.14 12.24
N ILE A 204 -14.94 -4.89 10.93
CA ILE A 204 -13.69 -4.91 10.14
C ILE A 204 -12.61 -4.03 10.77
N ARG A 205 -13.00 -2.88 11.34
CA ARG A 205 -12.09 -1.97 12.03
C ARG A 205 -11.41 -2.61 13.25
N SER A 206 -12.18 -3.30 14.10
CA SER A 206 -11.64 -4.02 15.26
C SER A 206 -10.73 -5.17 14.84
N LEU A 207 -11.03 -5.85 13.71
CA LEU A 207 -10.17 -6.89 13.16
C LEU A 207 -8.83 -6.32 12.65
N LEU A 208 -8.84 -5.15 12.00
CA LEU A 208 -7.62 -4.46 11.56
C LEU A 208 -6.76 -4.03 12.75
N GLN A 209 -7.39 -3.46 13.79
CA GLN A 209 -6.69 -3.06 15.01
C GLN A 209 -6.05 -4.26 15.71
N LEU A 210 -6.81 -5.34 15.94
CA LEU A 210 -6.29 -6.56 16.55
C LEU A 210 -5.16 -7.19 15.72
N SER A 211 -5.28 -7.14 14.39
CA SER A 211 -4.21 -7.57 13.48
C SER A 211 -2.94 -6.73 13.68
N ASN A 212 -3.04 -5.41 13.77
CA ASN A 212 -1.90 -4.52 14.00
C ASN A 212 -1.23 -4.77 15.36
N GLU A 213 -2.01 -4.91 16.44
CA GLU A 213 -1.48 -5.24 17.77
C GLU A 213 -0.68 -6.56 17.75
N ARG A 214 -1.18 -7.59 17.05
CA ARG A 214 -0.45 -8.85 16.91
C ARG A 214 0.80 -8.73 16.03
N ILE A 215 0.75 -7.93 14.96
CA ILE A 215 1.92 -7.67 14.12
C ILE A 215 3.02 -6.98 14.94
N GLU A 216 2.66 -6.00 15.78
CA GLU A 216 3.60 -5.32 16.67
C GLU A 216 4.25 -6.29 17.66
N LYS A 217 3.46 -7.17 18.29
CA LYS A 217 3.99 -8.23 19.17
C LYS A 217 5.01 -9.12 18.46
N VAL A 218 4.72 -9.57 17.23
CA VAL A 218 5.68 -10.37 16.42
C VAL A 218 6.94 -9.57 16.12
N MET A 219 6.84 -8.27 15.83
CA MET A 219 8.00 -7.41 15.59
C MET A 219 8.86 -7.23 16.86
N GLU A 220 8.23 -7.05 18.02
CA GLU A 220 8.91 -6.96 19.32
C GLU A 220 9.64 -8.25 19.67
N GLU A 221 8.98 -9.41 19.49
CA GLU A 221 9.60 -10.71 19.73
C GLU A 221 10.75 -10.99 18.74
N ALA A 222 10.57 -10.67 17.45
CA ALA A 222 11.63 -10.80 16.45
C ALA A 222 12.88 -9.96 16.79
N ALA A 223 12.69 -8.78 17.40
CA ALA A 223 13.79 -7.91 17.83
C ALA A 223 14.57 -8.46 19.04
N GLN A 224 13.99 -9.39 19.81
CA GLN A 224 14.62 -10.03 20.96
C GLN A 224 15.36 -11.34 20.60
N VAL A 225 15.20 -11.85 19.38
CA VAL A 225 15.84 -13.09 18.96
C VAL A 225 17.36 -12.89 18.87
N PRO A 226 18.17 -13.71 19.55
CA PRO A 226 19.62 -13.60 19.49
C PRO A 226 20.14 -13.92 18.08
N VAL A 227 21.22 -13.23 17.68
CA VAL A 227 21.86 -13.38 16.35
C VAL A 227 23.35 -13.59 16.48
N GLU A 228 23.86 -14.69 15.92
CA GLU A 228 25.31 -14.97 15.84
C GLU A 228 25.91 -14.70 14.45
N GLU A 229 25.08 -14.75 13.40
CA GLU A 229 25.54 -14.67 12.01
C GLU A 229 24.81 -13.59 11.22
N ARG A 230 25.45 -13.11 10.15
CA ARG A 230 24.85 -12.14 9.21
C ARG A 230 23.56 -12.68 8.58
N LEU A 231 23.50 -13.98 8.30
CA LEU A 231 22.30 -14.60 7.73
C LEU A 231 21.10 -14.55 8.69
N HIS A 232 21.34 -14.65 10.01
CA HIS A 232 20.31 -14.51 11.03
C HIS A 232 19.72 -13.11 11.04
N ILE A 233 20.60 -12.10 10.99
CA ILE A 233 20.21 -10.69 10.90
C ILE A 233 19.32 -10.46 9.67
N GLU A 234 19.74 -10.95 8.50
CA GLU A 234 18.99 -10.75 7.26
C GLU A 234 17.64 -11.48 7.29
N SER A 235 17.59 -12.68 7.86
CA SER A 235 16.34 -13.45 8.01
C SER A 235 15.32 -12.74 8.89
N LEU A 236 15.77 -12.20 10.05
CA LEU A 236 14.92 -11.39 10.93
C LEU A 236 14.53 -10.06 10.27
N ARG A 237 15.45 -9.41 9.55
CA ARG A 237 15.19 -8.17 8.82
C ARG A 237 14.05 -8.34 7.82
N LEU A 238 14.09 -9.42 7.02
CA LEU A 238 13.05 -9.73 6.03
C LEU A 238 11.69 -10.02 6.70
N LEU A 239 11.70 -10.73 7.84
CA LEU A 239 10.49 -10.98 8.63
C LEU A 239 9.88 -9.66 9.14
N MET A 240 10.71 -8.78 9.72
CA MET A 240 10.29 -7.46 10.21
C MET A 240 9.79 -6.55 9.09
N GLU A 241 10.44 -6.57 7.92
CA GLU A 241 10.01 -5.82 6.74
C GLU A 241 8.64 -6.33 6.25
N ASN A 242 8.42 -7.65 6.23
CA ASN A 242 7.11 -8.22 5.91
C ASN A 242 6.03 -7.79 6.91
N ALA A 243 6.35 -7.80 8.21
CA ALA A 243 5.46 -7.35 9.26
C ALA A 243 5.07 -5.86 9.09
N LYS A 244 6.06 -4.99 8.84
CA LYS A 244 5.84 -3.55 8.56
C LYS A 244 4.93 -3.33 7.35
N LEU A 245 5.16 -4.03 6.25
CA LEU A 245 4.33 -3.91 5.04
C LEU A 245 2.87 -4.31 5.32
N ARG A 246 2.64 -5.38 6.10
CA ARG A 246 1.28 -5.78 6.50
C ARG A 246 0.61 -4.74 7.38
N LYS A 247 1.35 -4.15 8.34
CA LYS A 247 0.83 -3.06 9.18
C LYS A 247 0.44 -1.84 8.35
N CYS A 248 1.32 -1.37 7.45
CA CYS A 248 1.01 -0.25 6.56
C CYS A 248 -0.21 -0.51 5.67
N LEU A 249 -0.39 -1.75 5.19
CA LEU A 249 -1.57 -2.13 4.41
C LEU A 249 -2.86 -2.07 5.24
N ASN A 250 -2.81 -2.49 6.51
CA ASN A 250 -3.95 -2.39 7.42
C ASN A 250 -4.30 -0.93 7.73
N GLU A 251 -3.30 -0.09 8.00
CA GLU A 251 -3.49 1.36 8.22
C GLU A 251 -4.11 2.05 7.01
N TYR A 252 -3.62 1.73 5.80
CA TYR A 252 -4.20 2.22 4.55
C TYR A 252 -5.66 1.78 4.39
N SER A 253 -5.95 0.50 4.67
CA SER A 253 -7.30 -0.07 4.59
C SER A 253 -8.24 0.60 5.59
N GLU A 254 -7.77 0.89 6.81
CA GLU A 254 -8.55 1.63 7.82
C GLU A 254 -8.86 3.06 7.35
N GLY A 255 -7.88 3.77 6.79
CA GLY A 255 -8.07 5.10 6.22
C GLY A 255 -9.12 5.12 5.10
N LEU A 256 -9.09 4.12 4.22
CA LEU A 256 -10.07 3.98 3.15
C LEU A 256 -11.48 3.71 3.69
N LEU A 257 -11.60 2.86 4.71
CA LEU A 257 -12.88 2.57 5.38
C LEU A 257 -13.45 3.81 6.06
N GLN A 258 -12.62 4.56 6.78
CA GLN A 258 -13.02 5.80 7.45
C GLN A 258 -13.53 6.83 6.44
N HIS A 259 -12.83 7.01 5.32
CA HIS A 259 -13.24 7.93 4.27
C HIS A 259 -14.55 7.49 3.59
N THR A 260 -14.72 6.20 3.35
CA THR A 260 -15.96 5.63 2.79
C THR A 260 -17.15 5.83 3.73
N LEU A 261 -16.97 5.62 5.03
CA LEU A 261 -18.01 5.84 6.04
C LEU A 261 -18.43 7.30 6.10
N VAL A 262 -17.48 8.24 6.14
CA VAL A 262 -17.77 9.68 6.12
C VAL A 262 -18.55 10.07 4.87
N LYS A 263 -18.19 9.54 3.70
CA LYS A 263 -18.94 9.77 2.45
C LYS A 263 -20.35 9.18 2.51
N ALA A 264 -20.53 7.98 3.06
CA ALA A 264 -21.84 7.35 3.21
C ALA A 264 -22.75 8.16 4.13
N ASP A 265 -22.23 8.68 5.24
CA ASP A 265 -22.97 9.52 6.17
C ASP A 265 -23.40 10.85 5.53
N GLN A 266 -22.53 11.46 4.70
CA GLN A 266 -22.88 12.67 3.95
C GLN A 266 -24.03 12.43 2.95
N VAL A 267 -24.00 11.30 2.23
CA VAL A 267 -25.06 10.93 1.27
C VAL A 267 -26.39 10.66 1.99
N ASN A 268 -26.35 9.97 3.13
CA ASN A 268 -27.55 9.70 3.93
C ASN A 268 -28.14 10.98 4.55
N GLY A 269 -27.30 11.92 4.97
CA GLY A 269 -27.72 13.22 5.49
C GLY A 269 -28.34 14.15 4.42
N GLN A 270 -27.90 14.08 3.17
CA GLN A 270 -28.52 14.81 2.06
C GLN A 270 -29.88 14.23 1.66
N THR A 271 -30.01 12.89 1.67
CA THR A 271 -31.25 12.20 1.29
C THR A 271 -32.40 12.52 2.27
N THR A 272 -32.10 12.60 3.56
CA THR A 272 -33.10 12.95 4.58
C THR A 272 -33.57 14.40 4.49
N ARG A 273 -32.69 15.38 4.19
CA ARG A 273 -33.09 16.80 4.02
C ARG A 273 -33.98 17.05 2.81
N ASN A 274 -33.79 16.34 1.70
CA ASN A 274 -34.64 16.52 0.52
C ASN A 274 -36.06 15.94 0.72
N SER A 275 -36.21 14.91 1.57
CA SER A 275 -37.53 14.32 1.85
C SER A 275 -38.43 15.19 2.74
N SER A 276 -37.86 16.03 3.61
CA SER A 276 -38.63 16.93 4.50
C SER A 276 -39.18 18.18 3.82
N SER A 277 -38.71 18.54 2.62
CA SER A 277 -39.17 19.76 1.93
C SER A 277 -40.40 19.54 1.04
N PHE A 278 -40.85 18.30 0.85
CA PHE A 278 -41.96 17.97 -0.06
C PHE A 278 -43.34 17.89 0.64
N PHE A 279 -43.39 17.81 1.97
CA PHE A 279 -44.66 17.68 2.73
C PHE A 279 -45.19 18.98 3.34
N GLY A 280 -44.57 20.14 3.05
CA GLY A 280 -44.97 21.45 3.60
C GLY A 280 -45.86 22.31 2.68
N LEU A 281 -46.48 21.74 1.65
CA LEU A 281 -47.20 22.49 0.59
C LEU A 281 -48.61 21.96 0.28
N ILE A 282 -49.28 21.36 1.26
CA ILE A 282 -50.72 21.05 1.22
C ILE A 282 -51.36 21.64 2.48
#